data_AF-A0A179DBX5-F1
#
_entry.id   AF-A0A179DBX5-F1
#
_cell.length_a   1.000
_cell.length_b   1.000
_cell.length_c   1.000
_cell.angle_alpha   90.00
_cell.angle_beta   90.00
_cell.angle_gamma   90.00
#
_symmetry.space_group_name_H-M   'P 1'
#
loop_
_entity.id
_entity.type
_entity.pdbx_description
1 polymer ?
#
loop_
_entity_poly.entity_id
_entity_poly.type
_entity_poly.pdbx_seq_one_letter_code
_entity_poly.pdbx_strand_id
1 'polypeptide(L)' 'MEEVYYVYALISEKDNRIYVGFSSNLDKRLKEHNSGKTKSTKGYRPWKLIYNESIVGRQAAR' A
#
# COMPACT_ATOMS: atom_id res chain seq x y z
N MET A 1 21.41 -10.96 -4.27
CA MET A 1 20.01 -11.42 -4.17
C MET A 1 19.14 -10.24 -4.53
N GLU A 2 18.26 -10.38 -5.52
CA GLU A 2 17.37 -9.29 -5.90
C GLU A 2 16.21 -9.19 -4.91
N GLU A 3 15.97 -8.02 -4.36
CA GLU A 3 14.88 -7.80 -3.42
C GLU A 3 13.57 -7.56 -4.17
N VAL A 4 12.50 -8.26 -3.77
CA VAL A 4 11.15 -8.06 -4.31
C VAL A 4 10.42 -6.99 -3.51
N TYR A 5 9.79 -6.07 -4.22
CA TYR A 5 8.89 -5.06 -3.69
C TYR A 5 7.51 -5.22 -4.29
N TYR A 6 6.47 -4.90 -3.52
CA TYR A 6 5.10 -4.91 -3.97
C TYR A 6 4.68 -3.49 -4.29
N VAL A 7 4.29 -3.23 -5.53
CA VAL A 7 3.52 -2.03 -5.90
C VAL A 7 2.05 -2.36 -5.67
N TYR A 8 1.31 -1.46 -5.03
CA TYR A 8 -0.07 -1.74 -4.61
C TYR A 8 -0.98 -0.52 -4.76
N ALA A 9 -2.27 -0.79 -4.97
CA ALA A 9 -3.33 0.20 -4.89
C ALA A 9 -4.35 -0.20 -3.82
N LEU A 10 -4.67 0.75 -2.94
CA LEU A 10 -5.68 0.64 -1.91
C LEU A 10 -6.85 1.55 -2.25
N ILE A 11 -8.08 1.10 -2.00
CA ILE A 11 -9.27 1.95 -2.03
C ILE A 11 -9.74 2.24 -0.60
N SER A 12 -10.05 3.50 -0.32
CA SER A 12 -10.78 3.91 0.87
C SER A 12 -12.23 3.52 0.71
N GLU A 13 -12.76 2.66 1.58
CA GLU A 13 -14.18 2.29 1.57
C GLU A 13 -15.07 3.44 2.08
N LYS A 14 -14.46 4.49 2.65
CA LYS A 14 -15.17 5.67 3.15
C LYS A 14 -15.56 6.65 2.04
N ASP A 15 -14.68 6.86 1.07
CA ASP A 15 -14.83 7.93 0.07
C ASP A 15 -14.25 7.56 -1.31
N ASN A 16 -13.99 6.27 -1.57
CA ASN A 16 -13.48 5.72 -2.82
C ASN A 16 -12.12 6.29 -3.29
N ARG A 17 -11.37 6.94 -2.39
CA ARG A 17 -10.01 7.40 -2.71
C ARG A 17 -9.09 6.24 -3.00
N ILE A 18 -8.25 6.41 -4.02
CA ILE A 18 -7.20 5.46 -4.33
C ILE A 18 -5.87 5.96 -3.76
N TYR A 19 -5.17 5.09 -3.06
CA TYR A 19 -3.80 5.31 -2.62
C TYR A 19 -2.89 4.29 -3.30
N VAL A 20 -1.88 4.77 -4.01
CA VAL A 20 -0.84 3.95 -4.63
C VAL A 20 0.45 4.10 -3.85
N GLY A 21 1.13 2.98 -3.61
CA GLY A 21 2.43 2.97 -2.97
C GLY A 21 3.17 1.68 -3.25
N PHE A 22 4.37 1.57 -2.70
CA PHE A 22 5.15 0.33 -2.77
C PHE A 22 5.77 -0.02 -1.40
N SER A 23 6.02 -1.30 -1.17
CA SER A 23 6.62 -1.80 0.08
C SER A 23 7.24 -3.17 -0.13
N SER A 24 8.29 -3.50 0.61
CA SER A 24 8.80 -4.88 0.69
C SER A 24 7.88 -5.82 1.48
N ASN A 25 6.89 -5.29 2.21
CA ASN A 25 5.92 -6.09 2.96
C ASN A 25 4.51 -5.47 2.88
N LEU A 26 3.71 -5.98 1.94
CA LEU A 26 2.36 -5.50 1.64
C LEU A 26 1.41 -5.64 2.84
N ASP A 27 1.38 -6.81 3.48
CA ASP A 27 0.48 -7.09 4.62
C ASP A 27 0.72 -6.16 5.80
N LYS A 28 2.00 -5.98 6.17
CA LYS A 28 2.38 -5.05 7.23
C LYS A 28 1.94 -3.64 6.87
N ARG A 29 2.15 -3.24 5.61
CA ARG A 29 1.82 -1.88 5.15
C ARG A 29 0.31 -1.62 5.15
N LEU A 30 -0.48 -2.59 4.70
CA LEU A 30 -1.95 -2.52 4.76
C LEU A 30 -2.44 -2.38 6.22
N LYS A 31 -1.88 -3.15 7.15
CA LYS A 31 -2.17 -3.04 8.59
C LYS A 31 -1.79 -1.68 9.16
N GLU A 32 -0.68 -1.08 8.73
CA GLU A 32 -0.27 0.28 9.13
C GLU A 32 -1.26 1.35 8.65
N HIS A 33 -1.71 1.26 7.39
CA HIS A 33 -2.73 2.17 6.86
C HIS A 33 -4.04 2.06 7.63
N ASN A 34 -4.50 0.84 7.94
CA ASN A 34 -5.74 0.60 8.69
C ASN A 34 -5.64 0.86 10.20
N SER A 35 -4.44 0.77 10.80
CA SER A 35 -4.22 1.22 12.18
C SER A 35 -4.07 2.74 12.31
N GLY A 36 -4.01 3.48 11.20
CA GLY A 36 -3.94 4.94 11.20
C GLY A 36 -2.54 5.49 11.50
N LYS A 37 -1.49 4.68 11.36
CA LYS A 37 -0.09 5.08 11.57
C LYS A 37 0.40 6.07 10.51
N THR A 38 -0.20 6.05 9.31
CA THR A 38 0.16 6.98 8.24
C THR A 38 -0.70 8.24 8.31
N LYS A 39 -0.08 9.37 8.69
CA LYS A 39 -0.77 10.66 8.93
C LYS A 39 -1.64 11.13 7.75
N SER A 40 -1.18 10.93 6.52
CA SER A 40 -1.90 11.34 5.30
C SER A 40 -3.07 10.43 4.95
N THR A 41 -3.07 9.16 5.36
CA THR A 41 -4.11 8.19 4.97
C THR A 41 -5.04 7.81 6.13
N LYS A 42 -4.71 8.15 7.38
CA LYS A 42 -5.47 7.74 8.58
C LYS A 42 -6.93 8.23 8.61
N GLY A 43 -7.23 9.35 7.94
CA GLY A 43 -8.58 9.94 7.89
C GLY A 43 -9.54 9.27 6.89
N TYR A 44 -9.00 8.45 5.99
CA TYR A 44 -9.72 7.78 4.90
C TYR A 44 -9.74 6.26 5.08
N ARG A 45 -9.60 5.79 6.33
CA ARG A 45 -9.81 4.39 6.68
C ARG A 45 -11.31 4.06 6.66
N PRO A 46 -11.70 2.78 6.47
CA PRO A 46 -10.82 1.63 6.22
C PRO A 46 -10.32 1.57 4.76
N TRP A 47 -9.13 1.02 4.59
CA TRP A 47 -8.46 0.78 3.31
C TRP A 47 -8.57 -0.69 2.93
N LYS A 48 -8.98 -0.95 1.69
CA LYS A 48 -9.05 -2.28 1.09
C LYS A 48 -8.05 -2.39 -0.07
N LEU A 49 -7.32 -3.49 -0.14
CA LEU A 49 -6.43 -3.79 -1.26
C LEU A 49 -7.25 -4.12 -2.49
N ILE A 50 -6.99 -3.43 -3.61
CA ILE A 50 -7.67 -3.68 -4.90
C ILE A 50 -6.72 -4.14 -6.00
N TYR A 51 -5.42 -3.87 -5.85
CA TYR A 51 -4.40 -4.28 -6.79
C TYR A 51 -3.06 -4.43 -6.09
N ASN A 52 -2.26 -5.40 -6.52
CA ASN A 52 -0.85 -5.48 -6.20
C ASN A 52 -0.09 -6.26 -7.28
N GLU A 53 1.18 -5.93 -7.44
CA GLU A 53 2.12 -6.66 -8.29
C GLU A 53 3.51 -6.72 -7.63
N SER A 54 4.24 -7.80 -7.91
CA SER A 54 5.59 -8.04 -7.40
C SER A 54 6.63 -7.58 -8.43
N ILE A 55 7.47 -6.64 -8.03
CA ILE A 55 8.53 -6.06 -8.85
C ILE A 55 9.89 -6.38 -8.24
N VAL A 56 10.81 -6.81 -9.09
CA VAL A 56 12.20 -7.07 -8.70
C VAL A 56 12.98 -5.75 -8.71
N GLY A 57 13.60 -5.43 -7.57
CA GLY A 57 14.41 -4.24 -7.40
C GLY A 57 13.61 -3.01 -6.97
N ARG A 58 14.13 -2.30 -5.96
CA ARG A 58 13.50 -1.11 -5.38
C ARG A 58 13.28 0.02 -6.39
N GLN A 59 14.22 0.19 -7.32
CA GLN A 59 14.17 1.27 -8.30
C GLN A 59 13.10 1.02 -9.36
N ALA A 60 12.90 -0.23 -9.77
CA ALA A 60 11.83 -0.59 -10.69
C ALA A 60 10.44 -0.47 -10.05
N ALA A 61 10.34 -0.65 -8.73
CA ALA A 61 9.09 -0.56 -7.98
C ALA A 61 8.67 0.88 -7.58
N ARG A 62 9.54 1.88 -7.79
CA ARG A 62 9.34 3.26 -7.31
C ARG A 62 8.86 4.18 -8.42
#